data_AF-A0A376AEY4-F1
#
_entry.id   AF-A0A376AEY4-F1
#
_cell.length_a   1.000
_cell.length_b   1.000
_cell.length_c   1.000
_cell.angle_alpha   90.00
_cell.angle_beta   90.00
_cell.angle_gamma   90.00
#
_symmetry.space_group_name_H-M   'P 1'
#
loop_
_entity.id
_entity.type
_entity.pdbx_description
1 polymer ?
#
loop_
_entity_poly.entity_id
_entity_poly.type
_entity_poly.pdbx_seq_one_letter_code
_entity_poly.pdbx_strand_id
1 'polypeptide(L)' 'MNVVHEMGLFQGRLGFMRAIVLLEDGCEEFSNIQGLGQIRFPKGNVAAAFEEVRMVLEREGLVGKLAAS' A
#
# COMPACT_ATOMS: atom_id res chain seq x y z
N MET A 1 -19.02 4.63 -11.52
CA MET A 1 -18.55 4.10 -10.23
C MET A 1 -17.45 3.11 -10.57
N ASN A 2 -16.19 3.51 -10.41
CA ASN A 2 -15.02 2.73 -10.82
C ASN A 2 -14.06 2.62 -9.63
N VAL A 3 -13.11 1.68 -9.69
CA VAL A 3 -12.05 1.44 -8.67
C VAL A 3 -11.44 2.74 -8.13
N VAL A 4 -11.24 3.72 -9.01
CA VAL A 4 -10.74 5.05 -8.67
C VAL A 4 -11.58 5.81 -7.64
N HIS A 5 -12.92 5.76 -7.76
CA HIS A 5 -13.83 6.41 -6.82
C HIS A 5 -13.80 5.74 -5.44
N GLU A 6 -13.66 4.42 -5.39
CA GLU A 6 -13.60 3.67 -4.13
C GLU A 6 -12.27 3.91 -3.40
N MET A 7 -11.16 4.02 -4.14
CA MET A 7 -9.86 4.37 -3.57
C MET A 7 -9.86 5.75 -2.91
N GLY A 8 -10.44 6.78 -3.54
CA GLY A 8 -10.53 8.12 -2.96
C GLY A 8 -11.41 8.16 -1.69
N LEU A 9 -12.51 7.40 -1.66
CA LEU A 9 -13.37 7.24 -0.48
C LEU A 9 -12.65 6.52 0.67
N PHE A 10 -11.89 5.48 0.36
CA PHE A 10 -11.10 4.73 1.33
C PHE A 10 -10.02 5.61 1.97
N GLN A 11 -9.38 6.45 1.14
CA GLN A 11 -8.36 7.39 1.58
C GLN A 11 -8.93 8.53 2.45
N GLY A 12 -10.08 9.10 2.06
CA GLY A 12 -10.76 10.13 2.85
C GLY A 12 -11.25 9.64 4.21
N ARG A 13 -11.56 8.34 4.34
CA ARG A 13 -12.04 7.72 5.58
C ARG A 13 -10.92 7.24 6.51
N LEU A 14 -9.79 6.77 5.97
CA LEU A 14 -8.70 6.19 6.75
C LEU A 14 -7.52 7.16 6.99
N GLY A 15 -7.41 8.23 6.20
CA GLY A 15 -6.32 9.20 6.28
C GLY A 15 -5.11 8.80 5.43
N PHE A 16 -4.38 9.81 4.95
CA PHE A 16 -3.31 9.72 3.94
C PHE A 16 -2.21 8.69 4.24
N MET A 17 -1.97 8.39 5.53
CA MET A 17 -0.93 7.46 5.95
C MET A 17 -1.38 6.00 6.01
N ARG A 18 -2.69 5.71 6.07
CA ARG A 18 -3.23 4.37 6.39
C ARG A 18 -3.58 3.51 5.18
N ALA A 19 -3.43 4.05 3.97
CA ALA A 19 -3.69 3.31 2.73
C ALA A 19 -2.39 3.20 1.93
N ILE A 20 -1.99 1.96 1.66
CA ILE A 20 -0.86 1.63 0.77
C ILE A 20 -1.37 0.87 -0.45
N VAL A 21 -0.77 1.15 -1.60
CA VAL A 21 -1.00 0.44 -2.86
C VAL A 21 0.26 -0.32 -3.24
N LEU A 22 0.15 -1.60 -3.53
CA LEU A 22 1.25 -2.38 -4.11
C LEU A 22 1.21 -2.23 -5.62
N LEU A 23 2.30 -1.75 -6.21
CA LEU A 23 2.37 -1.51 -7.65
C LEU A 23 3.55 -2.28 -8.26
N GLU A 24 3.24 -3.15 -9.22
CA GLU A 24 4.25 -3.87 -9.98
C GLU A 24 5.00 -2.93 -10.93
N ASP A 25 6.32 -3.07 -11.02
CA ASP A 25 7.12 -2.33 -11.98
C ASP A 25 6.69 -2.60 -13.42
N GLY A 26 6.43 -1.52 -14.16
CA GLY A 26 5.93 -1.59 -15.53
C GLY A 26 4.40 -1.71 -15.66
N CYS A 27 3.66 -1.66 -14.55
CA CYS A 27 2.21 -1.51 -14.57
C CYS A 27 1.81 -0.04 -14.88
N GLU A 28 0.76 0.16 -15.68
CA GLU A 28 0.26 1.51 -15.97
C GLU A 28 -0.31 2.16 -14.71
N GLU A 29 0.17 3.38 -14.42
CA GLU A 29 -0.32 4.16 -13.29
C GLU A 29 -1.68 4.77 -13.59
N PHE A 30 -2.63 4.58 -12.69
CA PHE A 30 -3.89 5.31 -12.75
C PHE A 30 -3.68 6.77 -12.37
N SER A 31 -4.31 7.70 -13.07
CA SER A 31 -4.17 9.15 -12.82
C SER A 31 -4.54 9.58 -11.38
N ASN A 32 -5.26 8.74 -10.65
CA ASN A 32 -5.72 8.97 -9.28
C ASN A 32 -4.86 8.31 -8.19
N ILE A 33 -3.72 7.71 -8.55
CA ILE A 33 -2.79 7.08 -7.58
C ILE A 33 -1.82 8.08 -6.95
N GLN A 34 -1.71 9.29 -7.51
CA GLN A 34 -0.83 10.34 -7.03
C GLN A 34 -1.36 10.87 -5.68
N GLY A 35 -0.63 10.56 -4.60
CA GLY A 35 -1.00 10.89 -3.22
C GLY A 35 -1.35 9.67 -2.37
N LEU A 36 -1.49 8.47 -2.93
CA LEU A 36 -1.53 7.24 -2.12
C LEU A 36 -0.10 6.83 -1.76
N GLY A 37 0.09 6.27 -0.56
CA GLY A 37 1.34 5.57 -0.25
C GLY A 37 1.49 4.40 -1.23
N GLN A 38 2.63 4.31 -1.92
CA GLN A 38 2.89 3.25 -2.88
C GLN A 38 4.10 2.44 -2.42
N ILE A 39 3.97 1.12 -2.49
CA ILE A 39 5.08 0.18 -2.36
C ILE A 39 5.27 -0.45 -3.72
N ARG A 40 6.44 -0.23 -4.34
CA ARG A 40 6.74 -0.81 -5.64
C ARG A 40 7.44 -2.14 -5.48
N PHE A 41 7.16 -3.07 -6.39
CA PHE A 41 7.82 -4.36 -6.41
C PHE A 41 8.19 -4.79 -7.84
N PRO A 42 9.29 -5.54 -8.02
CA PRO A 42 9.71 -6.00 -9.33
C PRO A 42 8.68 -6.91 -9.98
N LYS A 43 8.60 -6.86 -11.32
CA LYS A 43 7.70 -7.71 -12.09
C LYS A 43 7.84 -9.20 -11.75
N GLY A 44 6.73 -9.83 -11.39
CA GLY A 44 6.68 -11.24 -10.98
C GLY A 44 7.23 -11.53 -9.58
N ASN A 45 7.55 -10.52 -8.77
CA ASN A 45 8.11 -10.69 -7.43
C ASN A 45 7.42 -9.82 -6.36
N VAL A 46 6.15 -10.11 -6.08
CA VAL A 46 5.39 -9.43 -5.01
C VAL A 46 6.00 -9.60 -3.62
N ALA A 47 6.76 -10.68 -3.39
CA ALA A 47 7.40 -10.94 -2.11
C ALA A 47 8.41 -9.86 -1.72
N ALA A 48 8.97 -9.14 -2.70
CA ALA A 48 9.83 -7.99 -2.45
C ALA A 48 9.14 -6.87 -1.65
N ALA A 49 7.80 -6.77 -1.71
CA ALA A 49 7.03 -5.77 -0.97
C ALA A 49 6.73 -6.19 0.49
N PHE A 50 6.92 -7.45 0.87
CA PHE A 50 6.40 -7.97 2.14
C PHE A 50 6.96 -7.26 3.37
N GLU A 51 8.24 -6.92 3.36
CA GLU A 51 8.86 -6.25 4.50
C GLU A 51 8.30 -4.84 4.71
N GLU A 52 8.10 -4.11 3.63
CA GLU A 52 7.54 -2.76 3.66
C GLU A 52 6.06 -2.77 4.06
N VAL A 53 5.30 -3.76 3.58
CA VAL A 53 3.93 -4.03 4.05
C VAL A 53 3.91 -4.32 5.54
N ARG A 54 4.80 -5.19 6.04
CA ARG A 54 4.89 -5.53 7.46
C ARG A 54 5.14 -4.27 8.30
N MET A 55 6.10 -3.43 7.91
CA MET A 55 6.39 -2.18 8.62
C MET A 55 5.17 -1.25 8.70
N VAL A 56 4.40 -1.14 7.61
CA VAL A 56 3.16 -0.35 7.58
C VAL A 56 2.12 -0.94 8.54
N LEU A 57 1.90 -2.26 8.50
CA LEU A 57 0.94 -2.94 9.36
C LEU A 57 1.32 -2.86 10.85
N GLU A 58 2.61 -2.97 11.18
CA GLU A 58 3.13 -2.81 12.54
C GLU A 58 2.96 -1.38 13.06
N ARG A 59 3.25 -0.37 12.21
CA ARG A 59 3.04 1.04 12.55
C ARG A 59 1.58 1.35 12.85
N GLU A 60 0.65 0.76 12.09
CA GLU A 60 -0.79 0.91 12.31
C GLU A 60 -1.34 -0.01 13.42
N GLY A 61 -0.50 -0.83 14.05
CA GLY A 61 -0.91 -1.74 15.13
C GLY A 61 -1.84 -2.87 14.69
N LEU A 62 -1.85 -3.20 13.40
CA LEU A 62 -2.69 -4.25 12.82
C LEU A 62 -2.07 -5.65 12.97
N VAL A 63 -0.75 -5.71 13.13
CA VAL A 63 0.01 -6.93 13.45
C VAL A 63 0.95 -6.65 14.62
N GLY A 64 1.23 -7.70 15.41
CA GLY A 64 2.20 -7.60 16.50
C GLY A 64 3.62 -7.38 15.96
N LYS A 65 4.44 -6.61 16.67
CA LYS A 65 5.86 -6.50 16.35
C LYS A 65 6.51 -7.87 16.46
N LEU A 66 7.31 -8.24 15.47
CA LEU A 66 8.19 -9.39 15.60
C LEU A 66 9.06 -9.19 16.85
N ALA A 67 9.04 -10.16 17.76
CA ALA A 67 9.93 -10.15 18.90
C ALA A 67 11.37 -10.15 18.36
N ALA A 68 12.11 -9.08 18.65
CA ALA A 68 13.55 -9.06 18.39
C ALA A 68 14.15 -10.26 19.16
N SER A 69 14.65 -11.24 18.42
CA SER A 69 15.32 -12.43 18.96
C SER A 69 16.75 -12.10 19.34
#